data_AF-A0ABD7GNC3-F1
#
_entry.id   AF-A0ABD7GNC3-F1
#
_cell.length_a   1.000
_cell.length_b   1.000
_cell.length_c   1.000
_cell.angle_alpha   90.00
_cell.angle_beta   90.00
_cell.angle_gamma   90.00
#
_symmetry.space_group_name_H-M   'P 1'
#
loop_
_entity.id
_entity.type
_entity.pdbx_description
1 polymer ?
#
loop_
_entity_poly.entity_id
_entity_poly.type
_entity_poly.pdbx_seq_one_letter_code
_entity_poly.pdbx_strand_id
1 'polypeptide(L)' 'FEKTIQPRVHIEYQTFKNIIAALVDKQIFFRAGRGELEANPFLFARGDWPSIYERRKKIELKISYDTNGRTVQTKVM' A
#
# COMPACT_ATOMS: atom_id res chain seq x y z
N PHE A 1 -0.44 -4.98 20.24
CA PHE A 1 -1.05 -4.05 19.26
C PHE A 1 -2.56 -4.24 19.13
N GLU A 2 -3.05 -5.37 18.60
CA GLU A 2 -4.51 -5.53 18.35
C GLU A 2 -5.35 -5.49 19.65
N LYS A 3 -4.91 -6.20 20.71
CA LYS A 3 -5.56 -6.18 22.04
C LYS A 3 -5.49 -4.83 22.78
N THR A 4 -4.52 -3.99 22.44
CA THR A 4 -4.33 -2.67 23.07
C THR A 4 -5.19 -1.58 22.41
N ILE A 5 -5.66 -1.81 21.17
CA ILE A 5 -6.53 -0.90 20.43
C ILE A 5 -8.00 -1.15 20.77
N GLN A 6 -8.39 -2.40 20.96
CA GLN A 6 -9.76 -2.81 21.35
C GLN A 6 -10.41 -1.88 22.42
N PRO A 7 -9.78 -1.60 23.58
CA PRO A 7 -10.39 -0.74 24.60
C PRO A 7 -10.49 0.75 24.20
N ARG A 8 -9.74 1.21 23.19
CA ARG A 8 -9.72 2.61 22.75
C ARG A 8 -10.78 2.92 21.69
N VAL A 9 -11.21 1.92 20.93
CA VAL A 9 -12.21 2.07 19.86
C VAL A 9 -13.59 1.52 20.25
N HIS A 10 -13.72 0.93 21.46
CA HIS A 10 -14.98 0.37 21.97
C HIS A 10 -15.64 -0.62 20.99
N ILE A 11 -14.83 -1.45 20.34
CA ILE A 11 -15.28 -2.48 19.41
C ILE A 11 -14.82 -3.85 19.89
N GLU A 12 -15.63 -4.88 19.63
CA GLU A 12 -15.28 -6.25 19.92
C GLU A 12 -14.03 -6.69 19.15
N TYR A 13 -13.20 -7.53 19.79
CA TYR A 13 -11.93 -7.95 19.22
C TYR A 13 -12.07 -8.64 17.85
N GLN A 14 -13.09 -9.50 17.71
CA GLN A 14 -13.35 -10.19 16.45
C GLN A 14 -13.78 -9.21 15.35
N THR A 15 -14.62 -8.23 15.69
CA THR A 15 -15.04 -7.17 14.76
C THR A 15 -13.86 -6.34 14.29
N PHE A 16 -12.96 -5.98 15.22
CA PHE A 16 -11.71 -5.30 14.88
C PHE A 16 -10.87 -6.10 13.87
N LYS A 17 -10.67 -7.40 14.12
CA LYS A 17 -9.92 -8.27 13.19
C LYS A 17 -10.57 -8.32 11.80
N ASN A 18 -11.89 -8.41 11.73
CA ASN A 18 -12.62 -8.43 10.47
C ASN A 18 -12.45 -7.11 9.69
N ILE A 19 -12.53 -5.97 10.38
CA ILE A 19 -12.31 -4.65 9.78
C ILE A 19 -10.88 -4.54 9.24
N ILE A 20 -9.87 -4.91 10.04
CA ILE A 20 -8.47 -4.88 9.59
C ILE A 20 -8.26 -5.80 8.38
N ALA A 21 -8.86 -7.00 8.37
CA ALA A 21 -8.77 -7.90 7.22
C ALA A 21 -9.38 -7.26 5.97
N ALA A 22 -10.54 -6.62 6.07
CA ALA A 22 -11.16 -5.91 4.94
C ALA A 22 -10.31 -4.73 4.44
N LEU A 23 -9.71 -3.96 5.35
CA LEU A 23 -8.83 -2.85 4.98
C LEU A 23 -7.54 -3.35 4.29
N VAL A 24 -7.03 -4.51 4.69
CA VAL A 24 -5.88 -5.16 4.03
C VAL A 24 -6.27 -5.71 2.66
N ASP A 25 -7.43 -6.36 2.53
CA ASP A 25 -7.98 -6.84 1.26
C ASP A 25 -8.12 -5.70 0.23
N LYS A 26 -8.56 -4.53 0.68
CA LYS A 26 -8.68 -3.32 -0.14
C LYS A 26 -7.37 -2.57 -0.35
N GLN A 27 -6.24 -3.14 0.08
CA GLN A 27 -4.91 -2.52 -0.02
C GLN A 27 -4.86 -1.12 0.59
N ILE A 28 -5.69 -0.84 1.60
CA ILE A 28 -5.66 0.42 2.37
C ILE A 28 -4.51 0.36 3.37
N PHE A 29 -4.29 -0.82 3.97
CA PHE A 29 -3.12 -1.13 4.78
C PHE A 29 -2.44 -2.40 4.27
N PHE A 30 -1.13 -2.51 4.49
CA PHE A 30 -0.34 -3.70 4.24
C PHE A 30 0.12 -4.32 5.55
N ARG A 31 0.21 -5.66 5.60
CA ARG A 31 0.75 -6.37 6.77
C ARG A 31 2.28 -6.35 6.69
N ALA A 32 2.92 -5.56 7.55
CA ALA A 32 4.39 -5.47 7.64
C ALA A 32 4.99 -6.54 8.56
N GLY A 33 4.19 -7.05 9.51
CA GLY A 33 4.64 -8.01 10.52
C GLY A 33 3.51 -8.50 11.42
N ARG A 34 3.86 -9.24 12.48
CA ARG A 34 2.87 -9.80 13.42
C ARG A 34 2.21 -8.68 14.22
N GLY A 35 1.00 -8.30 13.81
CA GLY A 35 0.24 -7.22 14.45
C GLY A 35 0.73 -5.83 14.05
N GLU A 36 1.49 -5.71 12.96
CA GLU A 36 1.98 -4.45 12.41
C GLU A 36 1.32 -4.20 11.05
N LEU A 37 0.87 -2.96 10.84
CA LEU A 37 0.18 -2.51 9.63
C LEU A 37 0.86 -1.25 9.13
N GLU A 38 1.17 -1.23 7.84
CA GLU A 38 1.70 -0.07 7.14
C GLU A 38 0.58 0.54 6.29
N ALA A 39 0.39 1.86 6.38
CA ALA A 39 -0.60 2.55 5.56
C ALA A 39 -0.16 2.55 4.10
N ASN A 40 -1.09 2.34 3.17
CA ASN A 40 -0.74 2.40 1.76
C ASN A 40 -0.24 3.82 1.40
N PRO A 41 1.02 3.97 0.98
CA PRO A 41 1.60 5.28 0.70
C PRO A 41 0.95 5.96 -0.51
N PHE A 42 0.26 5.23 -1.38
CA PHE A 42 -0.50 5.79 -2.50
C PHE A 42 -1.83 6.41 -2.08
N LEU A 43 -2.38 6.02 -0.91
CA LEU A 43 -3.66 6.49 -0.39
C LEU A 43 -3.51 7.51 0.75
N PHE A 44 -2.46 7.37 1.56
CA PHE A 44 -2.27 8.15 2.79
C PHE A 44 -1.14 9.18 2.70
N ALA A 45 -0.69 9.53 1.49
CA ALA A 45 0.28 10.59 1.25
C ALA A 45 -0.25 11.97 1.70
N ARG A 46 -0.13 12.27 2.99
CA ARG A 46 -0.04 13.63 3.53
C ARG A 46 1.38 13.82 4.06
N GLY A 47 2.28 14.26 3.17
CA GLY A 47 3.68 14.57 3.50
C GLY A 47 4.58 14.64 2.25
N ASP A 48 4.79 15.87 1.75
CA ASP A 48 5.65 16.33 0.66
C ASP A 48 5.56 15.60 -0.70
N TRP A 49 4.56 16.00 -1.51
CA TRP A 49 4.36 15.64 -2.92
C TRP A 49 5.67 15.63 -3.77
N PRO A 50 6.60 16.59 -3.61
CA PRO A 50 7.90 16.56 -4.29
C PRO A 50 8.67 15.25 -4.09
N SER A 51 8.70 14.69 -2.88
CA SER A 51 9.44 13.45 -2.58
C SER A 51 8.83 12.22 -3.26
N ILE A 52 7.51 12.18 -3.41
CA ILE A 52 6.78 11.11 -4.09
C ILE A 52 6.87 11.28 -5.61
N TYR A 53 6.83 12.51 -6.11
CA TYR A 53 7.06 12.85 -7.52
C TYR A 53 8.47 12.46 -7.97
N GLU A 54 9.50 12.75 -7.16
CA GLU A 54 10.88 12.37 -7.45
C GLU A 54 11.12 10.85 -7.41
N ARG A 55 10.45 10.10 -6.52
CA ARG A 55 10.49 8.62 -6.56
C ARG A 55 9.82 8.06 -7.82
N ARG A 56 8.73 8.68 -8.27
CA ARG A 56 8.02 8.24 -9.49
C ARG A 56 8.80 8.56 -10.77
N LYS A 57 9.66 9.60 -10.78
CA LYS A 57 10.61 9.85 -11.88
C LYS A 57 11.70 8.78 -12.02
N LYS A 58 12.07 8.07 -10.94
CA LYS A 58 13.12 7.04 -10.96
C LYS A 58 12.70 5.73 -11.60
N ILE A 59 11.42 5.56 -11.90
CA ILE A 59 10.87 4.33 -12.46
C ILE A 59 10.23 4.68 -13.81
N GLU A 60 10.92 4.33 -14.90
CA GLU A 60 10.40 4.46 -16.25
C GLU A 60 9.90 3.10 -16.73
N LEU A 61 8.59 2.99 -16.98
CA LEU A 61 7.97 1.83 -17.59
C LEU A 61 7.64 2.16 -19.05
N LYS A 62 8.38 1.57 -19.99
CA LYS A 62 8.12 1.69 -21.42
C LYS A 62 7.47 0.40 -21.91
N ILE A 63 6.24 0.50 -22.38
CA ILE A 63 5.53 -0.58 -23.05
C ILE A 63 5.52 -0.26 -24.54
N SER A 64 6.03 -1.18 -25.35
CA SER A 64 6.05 -1.05 -26.81
C SER A 64 5.35 -2.26 -27.42
N TYR A 65 4.58 -2.01 -28.46
CA TYR A 65 3.85 -3.04 -29.20
C TYR A 65 4.42 -3.10 -30.61
N ASP A 66 4.86 -4.28 -31.04
CA ASP A 66 5.34 -4.54 -32.39
C ASP A 66 4.69 -5.81 -32.96
N THR A 67 5.08 -6.20 -34.17
CA THR A 67 4.54 -7.37 -34.87
C THR A 67 4.81 -8.70 -34.14
N ASN A 68 5.75 -8.73 -33.19
CA ASN A 68 6.09 -9.89 -32.38
C ASN A 68 5.39 -9.88 -31.00
N GLY A 69 4.62 -8.84 -30.69
CA GLY A 69 3.78 -8.77 -29.49
C GLY A 69 4.13 -7.60 -28.57
N ARG A 70 3.97 -7.82 -27.26
CA ARG A 70 4.13 -6.78 -26.23
C ARG A 70 5.50 -6.90 -25.57
N THR A 71 6.28 -5.83 -25.67
CA THR A 71 7.57 -5.70 -24.97
C THR A 71 7.43 -4.73 -23.80
N VAL A 72 7.80 -5.18 -22.60
CA VAL A 72 7.79 -4.36 -21.38
C VAL A 72 9.22 -4.13 -20.93
N GLN A 73 9.63 -2.87 -20.88
CA GLN A 73 10.94 -2.45 -20.39
C GLN A 73 10.76 -1.59 -19.16
N THR A 74 11.41 -1.98 -18.06
CA THR A 74 11.42 -1.22 -16.81
C THR A 74 12.85 -0.76 -16.55
N LYS A 75 13.03 0.56 -16.40
CA LYS A 75 14.30 1.15 -16.01
C LYS A 75 14.16 1.77 -14.62
N VAL A 76 15.08 1.41 -13.74
CA VAL A 76 15.21 1.98 -12.40
C VAL A 76 16.51 2.78 -12.37
N MET A 77 16.43 4.08 -12.08
CA MET A 77 17.58 5.00 -11.94
C MET A 77 17.92 5.29 -10.48
#